data_AF-A0A519H6Q9-F1
#
_entry.id   AF-A0A519H6Q9-F1
#
_cell.length_a   1.000
_cell.length_b   1.000
_cell.length_c   1.000
_cell.angle_alpha   90.00
_cell.angle_beta   90.00
_cell.angle_gamma   90.00
#
_symmetry.space_group_name_H-M   'P 1'
#
loop_
_entity.id
_entity.type
_entity.pdbx_description
1 polymer ?
#
loop_
_entity_poly.entity_id
_entity_poly.type
_entity_poly.pdbx_seq_one_letter_code
_entity_poly.pdbx_strand_id
1 'polypeptide(L)' 'VGGVEDNAGAFVTPDTLARAEARGLKLAQHLDGNDAYGYFDAIGDLLVTGPTHTNVNDFRALLIL' A
#
# COMPACT_ATOMS: atom_id res chain seq x y z
N VAL A 1 -5.39 -12.41 14.61
CA VAL A 1 -4.03 -11.87 14.44
C VAL A 1 -4.06 -11.15 13.11
N GLY A 2 -4.21 -9.83 13.14
CA GLY A 2 -4.18 -8.97 11.95
C GLY A 2 -2.76 -8.86 11.41
N GLY A 3 -2.62 -8.30 10.20
CA GLY A 3 -1.38 -8.21 9.42
C GLY A 3 -0.13 -8.01 10.26
N VAL A 4 0.92 -8.76 9.92
CA VAL A 4 2.19 -8.80 10.65
C VAL A 4 3.00 -7.53 10.36
N GLU A 5 2.59 -6.73 9.37
CA GLU A 5 3.33 -5.58 8.88
C GLU A 5 3.04 -4.26 9.63
N ASP A 6 3.99 -3.33 9.58
CA ASP A 6 3.96 -2.07 10.35
C ASP A 6 3.11 -0.95 9.69
N ASN A 7 2.47 -1.21 8.54
CA ASN A 7 1.71 -0.21 7.79
C ASN A 7 0.23 -0.14 8.21
N ALA A 8 -0.34 1.07 8.16
CA ALA A 8 -1.77 1.32 8.32
C ALA A 8 -2.54 1.28 6.99
N GLY A 9 -1.83 1.20 5.86
CA GLY A 9 -2.39 1.18 4.51
C GLY A 9 -1.35 1.52 3.46
N ALA A 10 -1.78 2.08 2.33
CA ALA A 10 -0.92 2.58 1.27
C ALA A 10 -1.54 3.80 0.58
N PHE A 11 -0.71 4.61 -0.05
CA PHE A 11 -1.12 5.66 -0.97
C PHE A 11 -1.17 5.12 -2.40
N VAL A 12 -2.12 5.64 -3.18
CA VAL A 12 -2.17 5.40 -4.63
C VAL A 12 -2.25 6.75 -5.32
N THR A 13 -1.36 6.95 -6.27
CA THR A 13 -1.20 8.17 -7.07
C THR A 13 -1.32 7.82 -8.55
N PRO A 14 -1.63 8.79 -9.44
CA PRO A 14 -1.76 8.51 -10.87
C PRO A 14 -0.50 7.85 -11.50
N ASP A 15 0.69 8.08 -10.93
CA ASP A 15 1.96 7.53 -11.39
C ASP A 15 2.40 6.25 -10.66
N THR A 16 1.64 5.74 -9.68
CA THR A 16 2.00 4.54 -8.87
C THR A 16 2.37 3.34 -9.76
N LEU A 17 1.58 3.04 -10.81
CA LEU A 17 1.87 1.92 -11.69
C LEU A 17 3.15 2.13 -12.51
N ALA A 18 3.34 3.34 -13.05
CA ALA A 18 4.53 3.67 -13.82
C ALA A 18 5.82 3.59 -12.97
N ARG A 19 5.76 4.04 -11.71
CA ARG A 19 6.88 3.91 -10.76
C ARG A 19 7.20 2.44 -10.45
N ALA A 20 6.19 1.61 -10.29
CA ALA A 20 6.37 0.18 -10.04
C ALA A 20 6.97 -0.55 -11.25
N GLU A 21 6.45 -0.28 -12.46
CA GLU A 21 6.97 -0.83 -13.71
C GLU A 21 8.43 -0.42 -13.95
N ALA A 22 8.79 0.84 -13.66
CA ALA A 22 10.17 1.33 -13.74
C ALA A 22 11.13 0.61 -12.79
N ARG A 23 10.62 0.00 -11.71
CA ARG A 23 11.37 -0.87 -10.78
C ARG A 23 11.28 -2.36 -11.13
N GLY A 24 10.66 -2.71 -12.25
CA GLY A 24 10.50 -4.10 -12.71
C GLY A 24 9.43 -4.90 -11.97
N LEU A 25 8.57 -4.25 -11.18
CA LEU A 25 7.51 -4.90 -10.43
C LEU A 25 6.31 -5.20 -11.35
N LYS A 26 5.77 -6.42 -11.26
CA LYS A 26 4.53 -6.79 -11.97
C LYS A 26 3.37 -6.88 -11.00
N LEU A 27 2.40 -5.96 -11.12
CA LEU A 27 1.24 -5.91 -10.24
C LEU A 27 0.52 -7.27 -10.11
N ALA A 28 0.32 -7.97 -11.23
CA ALA A 28 -0.35 -9.27 -11.24
C ALA A 28 0.37 -10.31 -10.35
N GLN A 29 1.71 -10.33 -10.34
CA GLN A 29 2.47 -11.28 -9.52
C GLN A 29 2.28 -11.02 -8.03
N HIS A 30 2.32 -9.75 -7.62
CA HIS A 30 2.09 -9.37 -6.23
C HIS A 30 0.63 -9.61 -5.81
N LEU A 31 -0.34 -9.35 -6.71
CA LEU A 31 -1.75 -9.61 -6.45
C LEU A 31 -2.03 -11.11 -6.28
N ASP A 32 -1.53 -11.95 -7.19
CA ASP A 32 -1.65 -13.42 -7.12
C ASP A 32 -0.96 -13.98 -5.85
N GLY A 33 0.12 -13.33 -5.41
CA GLY A 33 0.84 -13.66 -4.19
C GLY A 33 0.22 -13.11 -2.89
N ASN A 34 -0.85 -12.31 -2.95
CA ASN A 34 -1.36 -11.51 -1.83
C ASN A 34 -0.29 -10.63 -1.15
N ASP A 35 0.70 -10.18 -1.92
CA ASP A 35 1.84 -9.39 -1.47
C ASP A 35 1.67 -7.90 -1.81
N ALA A 36 0.63 -7.29 -1.24
CA ALA A 36 0.43 -5.84 -1.38
C ALA A 36 1.52 -5.06 -0.64
N TYR A 37 1.98 -5.55 0.51
CA TYR A 37 3.02 -4.89 1.31
C TYR A 37 4.31 -4.73 0.50
N GLY A 38 4.85 -5.82 -0.05
CA GLY A 38 6.07 -5.79 -0.85
C GLY A 38 5.95 -4.89 -2.08
N TYR A 39 4.79 -4.85 -2.72
CA TYR A 39 4.56 -3.97 -3.88
C TYR A 39 4.66 -2.48 -3.51
N PHE A 40 3.95 -2.05 -2.45
CA PHE A 40 3.93 -0.64 -2.05
C PHE A 40 5.20 -0.22 -1.30
N ASP A 41 5.82 -1.12 -0.53
CA ASP A 41 7.13 -0.88 0.10
C ASP A 41 8.21 -0.62 -0.97
N ALA A 42 8.23 -1.45 -2.01
CA ALA A 42 9.20 -1.35 -3.09
C ALA A 42 9.11 -0.06 -3.89
N ILE A 43 8.05 0.75 -3.77
CA ILE A 43 7.93 2.09 -4.39
C ILE A 43 7.82 3.24 -3.37
N GLY A 44 7.82 2.94 -2.07
CA GLY A 44 7.74 3.92 -0.98
C GLY A 44 6.33 4.47 -0.72
N ASP A 45 5.29 3.71 -1.05
CA ASP A 45 3.89 4.15 -0.99
C ASP A 45 3.14 3.62 0.25
N LEU A 46 3.82 2.99 1.21
CA LEU A 46 3.18 2.57 2.47
C LEU A 46 2.77 3.77 3.33
N LEU A 47 1.56 3.71 3.88
CA LEU A 47 1.12 4.64 4.92
C LEU A 47 1.46 4.03 6.28
N VAL A 48 2.34 4.67 7.04
CA VAL A 48 2.72 4.26 8.40
C VAL A 48 2.32 5.35 9.39
N THR A 49 1.46 5.01 10.35
CA THR A 49 1.00 5.94 11.39
C THR A 49 1.61 5.67 12.76
N GLY A 50 2.20 4.47 12.96
CA GLY A 50 2.45 3.93 14.29
C GLY A 50 1.14 3.57 15.03
N PRO A 51 1.22 3.21 16.32
CA PRO A 51 0.06 2.81 17.11
C PRO A 51 -0.89 3.99 17.33
N THR A 52 -2.14 3.84 16.88
CA THR A 52 -3.21 4.85 17.06
C THR A 52 -3.98 4.67 18.37
N HIS A 53 -3.81 3.53 19.06
CA HIS A 53 -4.53 3.13 20.28
C HIS A 53 -6.06 3.15 20.18
N THR A 54 -6.60 3.08 18.97
CA THR A 54 -8.04 2.96 18.71
C THR A 54 -8.27 2.15 17.44
N ASN A 55 -9.44 1.53 17.33
CA ASN A 55 -9.86 0.84 16.11
C ASN A 55 -11.33 1.16 15.82
N VAL A 56 -11.57 1.84 14.71
CA VAL A 56 -12.92 2.15 14.19
C VAL A 56 -13.13 1.59 12.78
N ASN A 57 -12.39 0.52 12.44
CA ASN A 57 -12.27 -0.06 11.10
C ASN A 57 -11.55 0.87 10.09
N ASP A 58 -11.69 0.56 8.81
CA ASP A 58 -10.96 1.20 7.71
C ASP A 58 -11.50 2.58 7.35
N PHE A 59 -10.59 3.45 6.91
CA PHE A 59 -10.91 4.74 6.29
C PHE A 59 -10.31 4.80 4.88
N ARG A 60 -11.07 5.36 3.92
CA ARG A 60 -10.61 5.58 2.54
C ARG A 60 -10.92 7.01 2.12
N ALA A 61 -9.91 7.69 1.58
CA ALA A 61 -10.06 9.02 1.00
C ALA A 61 -9.72 8.96 -0.49
N LEU A 62 -10.53 9.66 -1.30
CA LEU A 62 -10.30 9.85 -2.74
C LEU A 62 -10.31 11.35 -3.02
N LEU A 63 -9.28 11.86 -3.68
CA LEU A 63 -9.18 13.25 -4.11
C LEU A 63 -9.37 13.32 -5.63
N ILE A 64 -10.33 14.14 -6.07
CA ILE A 64 -10.59 14.46 -7.49
C ILE A 64 -10.45 15.97 -7.63
N LEU A 65 -9.61 16.40 -8.58
CA LEU A 65 -9.31 17.81 -8.86
C LEU A 65 -9.82 18.21 -10.24
#